data_AF-A0A959H0G4-F1
#
_entry.id   AF-A0A959H0G4-F1
#
_cell.length_a   1.000
_cell.length_b   1.000
_cell.length_c   1.000
_cell.angle_alpha   90.00
_cell.angle_beta   90.00
_cell.angle_gamma   90.00
#
_symmetry.space_group_name_H-M   'P 1'
#
loop_
_entity.id
_entity.type
_entity.pdbx_description
1 polymer ?
#
loop_
_entity_poly.entity_id
_entity_poly.type
_entity_poly.pdbx_seq_one_letter_code
_entity_poly.pdbx_strand_id
1 'polypeptide(L)' 'TKGWLPYTLRWEFIVTSATFPTGFSLRAIGDFAGTGIWHFEQNDETCHVSYDWKISAEKPLLKKLSWLLRPVFSANHEWA' A
#
# COMPACT_ATOMS: atom_id res chain seq x y z
N THR A 1 2.17 -6.47 -7.84
CA THR A 1 3.14 -5.45 -8.30
C THR A 1 4.43 -6.16 -8.69
N LYS A 2 5.13 -5.69 -9.73
CA LYS A 2 6.42 -6.28 -10.10
C LYS A 2 7.42 -5.90 -9.00
N GLY A 3 8.25 -6.84 -8.59
CA GLY A 3 9.29 -6.66 -7.58
C GLY A 3 10.12 -7.94 -7.49
N TRP A 4 11.41 -7.80 -7.26
CA TRP A 4 12.30 -8.92 -7.03
C TRP A 4 12.32 -9.26 -5.53
N LEU A 5 11.40 -10.11 -5.11
CA LEU A 5 11.42 -10.77 -3.81
C LEU A 5 11.55 -12.28 -4.01
N PRO A 6 12.31 -13.00 -3.16
CA PRO A 6 12.51 -14.44 -3.28
C PRO A 6 11.25 -15.28 -2.96
N TYR A 7 10.07 -14.65 -2.94
CA TYR A 7 8.78 -15.31 -2.80
C TYR A 7 7.66 -14.38 -3.30
N THR A 8 6.56 -14.98 -3.76
CA THR A 8 5.38 -14.24 -4.25
C THR A 8 4.56 -13.69 -3.09
N LEU A 9 4.17 -12.42 -3.19
CA LEU A 9 3.17 -11.81 -2.32
C LEU A 9 1.79 -11.86 -3.00
N ARG A 10 0.78 -12.26 -2.24
CA ARG A 10 -0.62 -12.32 -2.68
C ARG A 10 -1.48 -11.55 -1.70
N TRP A 11 -2.28 -10.65 -2.25
CA TRP A 11 -3.29 -9.93 -1.49
C TRP A 11 -4.40 -9.49 -2.44
N GLU A 12 -5.54 -9.18 -1.83
CA GLU A 12 -6.71 -8.60 -2.49
C GLU A 12 -7.09 -7.32 -1.76
N PHE A 13 -7.88 -6.47 -2.41
CA PHE A 13 -8.43 -5.29 -1.77
C PHE A 13 -9.92 -5.14 -2.05
N ILE A 14 -10.62 -4.56 -1.09
CA ILE A 14 -12.03 -4.22 -1.18
C ILE A 14 -12.14 -2.71 -1.01
N VAL A 15 -12.80 -2.03 -1.95
CA VAL A 15 -13.19 -0.62 -1.77
C VAL A 15 -14.29 -0.58 -0.71
N THR A 16 -14.03 0.07 0.42
CA THR A 16 -14.93 0.11 1.57
C THR A 16 -15.82 1.36 1.60
N SER A 17 -15.40 2.43 0.93
CA SER A 17 -16.18 3.65 0.75
C SER A 17 -15.68 4.37 -0.50
N ALA A 18 -16.59 5.02 -1.22
CA ALA A 18 -16.26 5.94 -2.30
C ALA A 18 -17.13 7.19 -2.12
N THR A 19 -16.49 8.34 -2.04
CA THR A 19 -17.15 9.63 -1.82
C THR A 19 -16.66 10.59 -2.89
N PHE A 20 -17.38 10.67 -4.00
CA PHE A 20 -17.06 11.65 -5.03
C PHE A 20 -17.51 13.06 -4.58
N PRO A 21 -16.72 14.12 -4.81
CA PRO A 21 -15.42 14.15 -5.48
C PRO A 21 -14.23 14.03 -4.53
N THR A 22 -14.43 13.73 -3.24
CA THR A 22 -13.42 13.92 -2.18
C THR A 22 -12.51 12.72 -1.91
N GLY A 23 -12.80 11.54 -2.44
CA GLY A 23 -11.89 10.39 -2.33
C GLY A 23 -12.56 9.03 -2.20
N PHE A 24 -11.80 8.04 -1.74
CA PHE A 24 -12.28 6.70 -1.45
C PHE A 24 -11.36 5.97 -0.46
N SER A 25 -11.86 4.89 0.13
CA SER A 25 -11.12 4.05 1.07
C SER A 25 -11.13 2.61 0.61
N LEU A 26 -10.03 1.90 0.87
CA LEU A 26 -9.93 0.46 0.68
C LEU A 26 -9.39 -0.25 1.91
N ARG A 27 -9.67 -1.55 1.95
CA ARG A 27 -9.06 -2.50 2.88
C ARG A 27 -8.33 -3.58 2.09
N ALA A 28 -7.05 -3.78 2.39
CA ALA A 28 -6.28 -4.91 1.84
C ALA A 28 -6.27 -6.09 2.80
N ILE A 29 -6.27 -7.29 2.23
CA ILE A 29 -6.32 -8.57 2.93
C ILE A 29 -5.31 -9.52 2.26
N GLY A 30 -4.56 -10.27 3.06
CA GLY A 30 -3.59 -11.26 2.58
C GLY A 30 -2.20 -11.03 3.16
N ASP A 31 -1.17 -11.26 2.35
CA ASP A 31 0.23 -11.12 2.76
C ASP A 31 0.59 -9.67 3.13
N PHE A 32 -0.15 -8.72 2.57
CA PHE A 32 -0.24 -7.35 3.04
C PHE A 32 -1.66 -7.03 3.46
N ALA A 33 -1.81 -6.64 4.71
CA ALA A 33 -3.08 -6.25 5.29
C ALA A 33 -3.02 -4.80 5.75
N GLY A 34 -4.10 -4.04 5.54
CA GLY A 34 -4.07 -2.63 5.85
C GLY A 34 -5.25 -1.84 5.32
N THR A 35 -5.18 -0.53 5.49
CA THR A 35 -6.20 0.43 5.05
C THR A 35 -5.53 1.52 4.25
N GLY A 36 -6.19 1.88 3.15
CA GLY A 36 -5.76 2.92 2.23
C GLY A 36 -6.84 3.94 2.07
N ILE A 37 -6.49 5.21 2.25
CA ILE A 37 -7.43 6.31 2.14
C ILE A 37 -6.85 7.30 1.13
N TRP A 38 -7.58 7.49 0.04
CA TRP A 38 -7.31 8.57 -0.88
C TRP A 38 -8.18 9.75 -0.50
N HIS A 39 -7.57 10.93 -0.43
CA HIS A 39 -8.27 12.20 -0.35
C HIS A 39 -7.95 13.03 -1.60
N PHE A 40 -8.98 13.65 -2.14
CA PHE A 40 -8.93 14.54 -3.28
C PHE A 40 -9.39 15.91 -2.84
N GLU A 41 -8.56 16.91 -3.11
CA GLU A 41 -8.83 18.30 -2.79
C GLU A 41 -8.60 19.15 -4.05
N GLN A 42 -9.66 19.81 -4.52
CA GLN A 42 -9.53 20.74 -5.64
C GLN A 42 -8.73 21.97 -5.20
N ASN A 43 -7.67 22.28 -5.93
CA ASN A 43 -6.81 23.44 -5.75
C ASN A 43 -6.70 24.21 -7.07
N ASP A 44 -7.58 25.19 -7.26
CA ASP A 44 -7.77 25.97 -8.49
C ASP A 44 -7.94 25.11 -9.75
N GLU A 45 -6.96 25.09 -10.64
CA GLU A 45 -6.97 24.29 -11.88
C GLU A 45 -6.42 22.87 -11.67
N THR A 46 -5.96 22.56 -10.46
CA THR A 46 -5.31 21.28 -10.11
C THR A 46 -6.07 20.52 -9.03
N CYS A 47 -5.85 19.22 -8.92
CA CYS A 47 -6.39 18.42 -7.83
C CYS A 47 -5.21 17.84 -7.03
N HIS A 48 -5.15 18.18 -5.74
CA HIS A 48 -4.21 17.56 -4.82
C HIS A 48 -4.77 16.21 -4.40
N VAL A 49 -4.01 15.15 -4.67
CA VAL A 49 -4.34 13.78 -4.29
C VAL A 49 -3.35 13.32 -3.24
N SER A 50 -3.84 13.07 -2.02
CA SER A 50 -3.06 12.40 -0.97
C SER A 50 -3.48 10.95 -0.83
N TYR A 51 -2.52 10.09 -0.49
CA TYR A 51 -2.76 8.67 -0.27
C TYR A 51 -2.13 8.24 1.06
N ASP A 52 -2.98 8.05 2.06
CA ASP A 52 -2.60 7.53 3.36
C ASP A 52 -2.66 6.00 3.34
N TRP A 53 -1.49 5.36 3.33
CA TRP A 53 -1.36 3.91 3.34
C TRP A 53 -0.83 3.39 4.66
N LYS A 54 -1.69 2.71 5.43
CA LYS A 54 -1.31 2.03 6.68
C LYS A 54 -1.35 0.53 6.47
N ILE A 55 -0.18 -0.10 6.44
CA ILE A 55 0.03 -1.49 6.02
C ILE A 55 0.87 -2.28 7.01
N SER A 56 0.57 -3.56 7.13
CA SER A 56 1.36 -4.57 7.83
C SER A 56 1.68 -5.73 6.89
N ALA A 57 2.92 -6.25 6.99
CA ALA A 57 3.30 -7.50 6.37
C ALA A 57 2.87 -8.66 7.28
N GLU A 58 2.00 -9.54 6.80
CA GLU A 58 1.50 -10.65 7.61
C GLU A 58 2.30 -11.95 7.42
N LYS A 59 3.13 -12.05 6.36
CA LYS A 59 4.03 -13.20 6.23
C LYS A 59 5.04 -13.26 7.39
N PRO A 60 5.15 -14.39 8.12
CA PRO A 60 5.95 -14.49 9.33
C PRO A 60 7.42 -14.10 9.16
N LEU A 61 8.05 -14.49 8.04
CA LEU A 61 9.46 -14.14 7.77
C LEU A 61 9.63 -12.64 7.61
N LEU A 62 8.73 -11.96 6.89
CA LEU A 62 8.79 -10.52 6.67
C LEU A 62 8.48 -9.75 7.93
N LYS A 63 7.48 -10.21 8.67
CA LYS A 63 7.09 -9.59 9.93
C LYS A 63 8.25 -9.63 10.94
N LYS A 64 8.90 -10.79 11.08
CA LYS A 64 9.99 -11.01 12.05
C LYS A 64 11.34 -10.45 11.62
N LEU A 65 11.67 -10.52 10.33
CA LEU A 65 12.96 -10.08 9.79
C LEU A 65 12.89 -8.71 9.12
N SER A 66 11.80 -7.96 9.31
CA SER A 66 11.62 -6.63 8.71
C SER A 66 12.81 -5.72 8.96
N TRP A 67 13.35 -5.71 10.18
CA TRP A 67 14.53 -4.91 10.55
C TRP A 67 15.77 -5.23 9.71
N LEU A 68 15.96 -6.50 9.35
CA LEU A 68 17.11 -6.99 8.58
C LEU A 68 16.89 -6.81 7.07
N LEU A 69 15.66 -7.05 6.62
CA LEU A 69 15.29 -7.04 5.20
C LEU A 69 14.95 -5.64 4.68
N ARG A 70 14.94 -4.61 5.53
CA ARG A 70 14.74 -3.19 5.15
C ARG A 70 15.52 -2.76 3.90
N PRO A 71 16.84 -3.02 3.76
CA PRO A 71 17.60 -2.59 2.58
C PRO A 71 17.13 -3.30 1.31
N VAL A 72 16.80 -4.59 1.42
CA VAL A 72 16.28 -5.40 0.30
C VAL A 72 14.92 -4.88 -0.14
N PHE A 73 14.04 -4.52 0.81
CA PHE A 73 12.75 -3.90 0.47
C PHE A 73 12.89 -2.52 -0.16
N SER A 74 13.83 -1.69 0.30
CA SER A 74 14.13 -0.38 -0.31
C SER A 74 14.60 -0.56 -1.75
N ALA A 75 15.59 -1.42 -1.99
CA ALA A 75 16.10 -1.70 -3.32
C ALA A 75 15.02 -2.27 -4.26
N ASN A 76 14.16 -3.15 -3.74
CA ASN A 76 13.00 -3.65 -4.48
C ASN A 76 12.00 -2.53 -4.81
N HIS A 77 11.80 -1.55 -3.94
CA HIS A 77 10.89 -0.43 -4.16
C HIS A 77 11.48 0.59 -5.14
N GLU A 78 12.79 0.82 -5.13
CA GLU A 78 13.48 1.69 -6.09
C GLU A 78 13.50 1.12 -7.51
N TRP A 79 13.51 -0.22 -7.64
CA TRP A 79 13.45 -0.88 -8.94
C TRP A 79 12.04 -0.89 -9.57
N ALA A 80 11.00 -0.99 -8.73
CA ALA A 80 9.61 -1.22 -9.15
C ALA A 80 8.86 0.06 -9.51
#